data_AF-A0A8J7AZ80-F1
#
_entry.id   AF-A0A8J7AZ80-F1
#
_cell.length_a   1.000
_cell.length_b   1.000
_cell.length_c   1.000
_cell.angle_alpha   90.00
_cell.angle_beta   90.00
_cell.angle_gamma   90.00
#
_symmetry.space_group_name_H-M   'P 1'
#
loop_
_entity.id
_entity.type
_entity.pdbx_description
1 polymer ?
#
loop_
_entity_poly.entity_id
_entity_poly.type
_entity_poly.pdbx_seq_one_letter_code
_entity_poly.pdbx_strand_id
1 'polypeptide(L)' 'MPIADTSRRLRPAILDKDVDSLHGLGTIPTYSTVRAEATPDALQLAHDKMRVRQQAETEKLAIAKAATDAARLAEWEAQ' A
#
# COMPACT_ATOMS: atom_id res chain seq x y z
N MET A 1 10.57 -21.19 6.02
CA MET A 1 10.20 -19.77 6.17
C MET A 1 8.79 -19.71 6.73
N PRO A 2 8.46 -18.76 7.62
CA PRO A 2 7.08 -18.58 8.05
C PRO A 2 6.21 -18.22 6.84
N ILE A 3 4.99 -18.75 6.81
CA ILE A 3 4.02 -18.46 5.75
C ILE A 3 3.61 -17.00 5.92
N ALA A 4 3.81 -16.18 4.89
CA ALA A 4 3.38 -14.79 4.90
C ALA A 4 1.85 -14.74 4.75
N ASP A 5 1.16 -14.27 5.78
CA ASP A 5 -0.29 -14.00 5.70
C ASP A 5 -0.51 -12.72 4.89
N THR A 6 -1.02 -12.88 3.66
CA THR A 6 -1.33 -11.78 2.74
C THR A 6 -2.79 -11.31 2.83
N SER A 7 -3.62 -11.94 3.66
CA SER A 7 -5.03 -11.57 3.83
C SER A 7 -5.21 -10.30 4.67
N ARG A 8 -4.20 -9.96 5.48
CA ARG A 8 -4.22 -8.81 6.39
C ARG A 8 -3.25 -7.74 5.91
N ARG A 9 -3.62 -6.48 6.17
CA ARG A 9 -2.74 -5.35 5.95
C ARG A 9 -1.51 -5.47 6.86
N LEU A 10 -0.33 -5.18 6.30
CA LEU A 10 0.87 -5.04 7.10
C LEU A 10 0.69 -3.94 8.14
N ARG A 11 1.29 -4.13 9.32
CA ARG A 11 1.28 -3.12 10.38
C ARG A 11 1.99 -1.85 9.86
N PRO A 12 1.45 -0.64 10.09
CA PRO A 12 2.08 0.61 9.66
C PRO A 12 3.54 0.71 10.10
N ALA A 13 3.84 0.36 11.36
CA ALA A 13 5.20 0.38 11.90
C ALA A 13 6.21 -0.54 11.18
N ILE A 14 5.74 -1.54 10.41
CA ILE A 14 6.60 -2.36 9.55
C ILE A 14 6.87 -1.62 8.24
N LEU A 15 5.81 -1.08 7.64
CA LEU A 15 5.92 -0.28 6.40
C LEU A 15 6.79 0.95 6.61
N ASP A 16 6.66 1.65 7.73
CA ASP A 16 7.45 2.84 8.05
C ASP A 16 8.94 2.49 8.12
N LYS A 17 9.29 1.35 8.73
CA LYS A 17 10.67 0.85 8.77
C LYS A 17 11.19 0.49 7.38
N ASP A 18 10.36 -0.10 6.54
CA ASP A 18 10.73 -0.46 5.17
C ASP A 18 10.96 0.79 4.32
N VAL A 19 10.12 1.82 4.49
CA VAL A 19 10.26 3.12 3.83
C VAL A 19 11.53 3.85 4.31
N ASP A 20 11.78 3.88 5.62
CA ASP A 20 12.99 4.48 6.17
C ASP A 20 14.25 3.76 5.66
N SER A 21 14.19 2.44 5.56
CA SER A 21 15.28 1.63 5.01
C SER A 21 15.51 1.90 3.52
N LEU A 22 14.43 2.08 2.75
CA LEU A 22 14.50 2.45 1.33
C LEU A 22 15.11 3.84 1.13
N HIS A 23 14.70 4.82 1.94
CA HIS A 23 15.29 6.16 1.91
C HIS A 23 16.77 6.14 2.30
N GLY A 24 17.12 5.37 3.33
CA GLY A 24 18.50 5.17 3.75
C GLY A 24 19.34 4.51 2.64
N LEU A 25 18.78 3.55 1.91
CA LEU A 25 19.45 2.90 0.77
C LEU A 25 19.86 3.90 -0.32
N GLY A 26 19.00 4.88 -0.60
CA GLY A 26 19.29 5.94 -1.57
C GLY A 26 20.51 6.80 -1.20
N THR A 27 20.99 6.75 0.05
CA THR A 27 22.19 7.46 0.49
C THR A 27 23.48 6.64 0.31
N ILE A 28 23.39 5.36 -0.07
CA ILE A 28 24.53 4.47 -0.23
C ILE A 28 24.80 4.26 -1.74
N PRO A 29 25.67 5.07 -2.36
CA PRO A 29 25.90 5.03 -3.82
C PRO A 29 26.57 3.74 -4.31
N THR A 30 27.17 2.97 -3.41
CA THR A 30 27.88 1.72 -3.72
C THR A 30 27.07 0.46 -3.42
N TYR A 31 25.79 0.61 -3.05
CA TYR A 31 24.95 -0.55 -2.78
C TYR A 31 24.73 -1.38 -4.05
N SER A 32 25.12 -2.64 -3.99
CA SER A 32 24.96 -3.60 -5.08
C SER A 32 24.58 -4.95 -4.49
N THR A 33 23.72 -5.67 -5.21
CA THR A 33 23.18 -6.96 -4.79
C THR A 33 23.01 -7.86 -6.01
N VAL A 34 23.31 -9.15 -5.82
CA VAL A 34 23.10 -10.19 -6.84
C VAL A 34 21.63 -10.56 -7.03
N ARG A 35 20.76 -10.17 -6.09
CA ARG A 35 19.32 -10.41 -6.12
C ARG A 35 18.64 -9.28 -6.88
N ALA A 36 18.10 -9.58 -8.05
CA ALA A 36 17.45 -8.60 -8.92
C ALA A 36 16.28 -7.89 -8.19
N GLU A 37 15.55 -8.60 -7.34
CA GLU A 37 14.44 -8.08 -6.56
C GLU A 37 14.86 -7.12 -5.43
N ALA A 38 16.12 -7.15 -5.00
CA ALA A 38 16.65 -6.30 -3.93
C ALA A 38 17.41 -5.08 -4.47
N THR A 39 17.45 -4.89 -5.78
CA THR A 39 18.06 -3.70 -6.39
C THR A 39 17.31 -2.43 -5.97
N PRO A 40 17.99 -1.27 -5.87
CA PRO A 40 17.34 -0.01 -5.51
C PRO A 40 16.12 0.30 -6.40
N ASP A 41 16.25 0.08 -7.72
CA ASP A 41 15.17 0.30 -8.68
C ASP A 41 13.98 -0.64 -8.45
N ALA A 42 14.23 -1.92 -8.17
CA ALA A 42 13.17 -2.88 -7.90
C ALA A 42 12.42 -2.55 -6.59
N LEU A 43 13.15 -2.12 -5.55
CA LEU A 43 12.57 -1.73 -4.28
C LEU A 43 11.76 -0.43 -4.41
N GLN A 44 12.27 0.56 -5.15
CA GLN A 44 11.53 1.80 -5.45
C GLN A 44 10.25 1.51 -6.23
N LEU A 45 10.34 0.68 -7.27
CA LEU A 45 9.18 0.26 -8.06
C LEU A 45 8.13 -0.49 -7.22
N ALA A 46 8.57 -1.34 -6.30
CA ALA A 46 7.67 -2.06 -5.40
C ALA A 46 6.96 -1.10 -4.43
N HIS A 47 7.69 -0.14 -3.87
CA HIS A 47 7.14 0.93 -3.02
C HIS A 47 6.09 1.78 -3.77
N ASP A 48 6.39 2.20 -4.99
CA ASP A 48 5.47 3.02 -5.78
C ASP A 48 4.20 2.26 -6.16
N LYS A 49 4.35 0.99 -6.57
CA LYS A 49 3.21 0.09 -6.81
C LYS A 49 2.34 -0.09 -5.56
N MET A 50 2.96 -0.24 -4.39
CA MET A 50 2.24 -0.33 -3.13
C MET A 50 1.41 0.94 -2.88
N ARG A 51 2.01 2.13 -3.01
CA ARG A 51 1.30 3.41 -2.80
C ARG A 51 0.12 3.57 -3.75
N VAL A 52 0.31 3.29 -5.04
CA VAL A 52 -0.76 3.37 -6.05
C VAL A 52 -1.92 2.43 -5.69
N ARG A 53 -1.62 1.21 -5.24
CA ARG A 53 -2.67 0.26 -4.85
C ARG A 53 -3.42 0.68 -3.59
N GLN A 54 -2.72 1.22 -2.59
CA GLN A 54 -3.34 1.73 -1.36
C GLN A 54 -4.24 2.95 -1.65
N GLN A 55 -3.82 3.81 -2.56
CA GLN A 55 -4.63 4.95 -3.00
C GLN A 55 -5.91 4.47 -3.70
N ALA A 56 -5.78 3.55 -4.65
CA ALA A 56 -6.93 2.98 -5.35
C ALA A 56 -7.91 2.22 -4.43
N GLU A 57 -7.40 1.55 -3.39
CA GLU A 57 -8.23 0.94 -2.34
C GLU A 57 -9.06 2.00 -1.61
N THR A 58 -8.41 3.09 -1.17
CA THR A 58 -9.04 4.19 -0.45
C THR A 58 -10.14 4.86 -1.27
N GLU A 59 -9.87 5.10 -2.56
CA GLU A 59 -10.86 5.67 -3.48
C GLU A 59 -12.09 4.77 -3.63
N LYS A 60 -11.89 3.46 -3.81
CA LYS A 60 -12.99 2.50 -3.92
C LYS A 60 -13.82 2.42 -2.65
N LEU A 61 -13.19 2.46 -1.48
CA LEU A 61 -13.89 2.48 -0.20
C LEU A 61 -14.72 3.76 -0.04
N ALA A 62 -14.19 4.91 -0.45
CA ALA A 62 -14.92 6.18 -0.42
C ALA A 62 -16.16 6.13 -1.32
N ILE A 63 -16.02 5.59 -2.54
CA ILE A 63 -17.14 5.41 -3.49
C ILE A 63 -18.20 4.46 -2.93
N ALA A 64 -17.79 3.31 -2.39
CA ALA A 64 -18.71 2.34 -1.81
C ALA A 64 -19.48 2.91 -0.61
N LYS A 65 -18.79 3.71 0.23
CA LYS A 65 -19.42 4.41 1.35
C LYS A 65 -20.44 5.44 0.85
N ALA A 66 -20.09 6.27 -0.12
CA ALA A 66 -21.00 7.24 -0.72
C ALA A 66 -22.25 6.58 -1.32
N ALA A 67 -22.09 5.45 -2.03
CA ALA A 67 -23.21 4.70 -2.59
C ALA A 67 -24.13 4.13 -1.49
N THR A 68 -23.54 3.63 -0.40
CA THR A 68 -24.31 3.13 0.76
C THR A 68 -25.10 4.25 1.43
N ASP A 69 -24.48 5.41 1.62
CA ASP A 69 -25.13 6.57 2.24
C ASP A 69 -26.25 7.12 1.35
N ALA A 70 -26.07 7.14 0.03
CA ALA A 70 -27.12 7.50 -0.93
C ALA A 70 -28.29 6.51 -0.93
N ALA A 71 -28.02 5.21 -0.85
CA ALA A 71 -29.07 4.19 -0.75
C ALA A 71 -29.91 4.38 0.52
N ARG A 72 -29.27 4.60 1.68
CA ARG A 72 -29.95 4.89 2.94
C ARG A 72 -30.82 6.15 2.86
N LEU A 73 -30.33 7.20 2.19
CA LEU A 73 -31.12 8.42 2.01
C LEU A 73 -32.37 8.14 1.17
N ALA A 74 -32.23 7.41 0.06
CA ALA A 74 -33.35 7.02 -0.78
C ALA A 74 -34.36 6.13 -0.03
N GLU A 75 -33.91 5.25 0.87
CA GLU A 75 -34.79 4.45 1.74
C GLU A 75 -35.62 5.35 2.67
N TRP A 76 -35.01 6.38 3.26
CA TRP A 76 -35.72 7.34 4.12
C TRP A 76 -36.73 8.20 3.34
N GLU A 77 -36.40 8.60 2.11
CA GLU A 77 -37.31 9.38 1.26
C GLU A 77 -38.48 8.56 0.72
N ALA A 78 -38.33 7.24 0.64
CA ALA A 78 -39.39 6.32 0.20
C ALA A 78 -40.40 5.96 1.31
N GLN A 79 -40.19 6.42 2.55
CA GLN A 79 -41.04 6.16 3.72
C GLN A 79 -42.00 7.32 4.02
#